data_AF-A0A2J4YMU5-F1
#
_entry.id   AF-A0A2J4YMU5-F1
#
_cell.length_a   1.000
_cell.length_b   1.000
_cell.length_c   1.000
_cell.angle_alpha   90.00
_cell.angle_beta   90.00
_cell.angle_gamma   90.00
#
_symmetry.space_group_name_H-M   'P 1'
#
loop_
_entity.id
_entity.type
_entity.pdbx_description
1 polymer ?
#
loop_
_entity_poly.entity_id
_entity_poly.type
_entity_poly.pdbx_seq_one_letter_code
_entity_poly.pdbx_strand_id
1 'polypeptide(L)'
;MKRKVLAILVPALLVAGAANAAEIYNKNGNKLDFYGKMVGEHIMTHDGGNNNSDDTSYARFGVKGETQISTELTGYGQFEYNIKADKPEGQQGSATRLAFAGLKFSDYGSFDYGRNYGVVYDAAGYTDMLVEWGGDGLVYTDNFMTGRTNGVATYRNTDFFGMVDGLNFALQYQGKNNDTTAKKSNGDGFGFSVNYNFDGFGFVGAYSNSDRTDEQAADRRGEKAEVWNLAAKYDANSLYASVMYGESRNMTPLEKTTFGSFANHTQNIEAVVQYQ
;
A
#
# COMPACT_ATOMS: atom_id res chain seq x y z
N MET A 1 41.30 4.99 4.97
CA MET A 1 40.48 3.85 4.48
C MET A 1 39.09 4.37 4.17
N LYS A 2 38.70 4.37 2.89
CA LYS A 2 37.42 4.92 2.42
C LYS A 2 36.28 3.98 2.84
N ARG A 3 35.40 4.42 3.74
CA ARG A 3 34.17 3.70 4.08
C ARG A 3 33.23 3.82 2.89
N LYS A 4 33.12 2.76 2.09
CA LYS A 4 32.02 2.60 1.12
C LYS A 4 30.79 2.22 1.93
N VAL A 5 29.97 3.21 2.29
CA VAL A 5 28.61 2.97 2.76
C VAL A 5 27.84 2.52 1.52
N LEU A 6 27.51 1.24 1.45
CA LEU A 6 26.62 0.70 0.45
C LEU A 6 25.22 1.21 0.82
N ALA A 7 24.80 2.30 0.18
CA ALA A 7 23.44 2.80 0.31
C ALA A 7 22.50 1.73 -0.26
N ILE A 8 21.79 1.03 0.62
CA ILE A 8 20.68 0.18 0.22
C ILE A 8 19.55 1.15 -0.14
N LEU A 9 19.41 1.45 -1.43
CA LEU A 9 18.22 2.10 -2.00
C LEU A 9 17.04 1.14 -1.82
N VAL A 10 16.38 1.28 -0.68
CA VAL A 10 15.11 0.65 -0.36
C VAL A 10 14.02 1.57 -0.92
N PRO A 11 13.17 1.11 -1.87
CA PRO A 11 12.00 1.86 -2.32
C PRO A 11 11.22 2.39 -1.11
N ALA A 12 10.82 3.65 -1.11
CA ALA A 12 10.23 4.34 0.04
C ALA A 12 9.03 3.59 0.69
N LEU A 13 8.30 2.76 -0.08
CA LEU A 13 7.21 1.90 0.42
C LEU A 13 7.66 0.76 1.35
N LEU A 14 8.92 0.36 1.29
CA LEU A 14 9.50 -0.66 2.16
C LEU A 14 10.01 -0.09 3.50
N VAL A 15 9.99 1.24 3.69
CA VAL A 15 10.56 1.90 4.87
C VAL A 15 9.54 2.11 5.99
N ALA A 16 8.24 2.19 5.70
CA ALA A 16 7.21 2.51 6.70
C ALA A 16 6.93 1.42 7.77
N GLY A 17 7.58 0.25 7.68
CA GLY A 17 7.47 -0.82 8.69
C GLY A 17 8.80 -1.45 9.13
N ALA A 18 9.92 -1.06 8.52
CA ALA A 18 11.21 -1.73 8.70
C ALA A 18 12.07 -1.18 9.85
N ALA A 19 11.66 -0.10 10.52
CA ALA A 19 12.45 0.50 11.61
C ALA A 19 12.66 -0.43 12.82
N ASN A 20 11.87 -1.51 12.96
CA ASN A 20 11.98 -2.52 14.02
C ASN A 20 12.14 -3.95 13.48
N ALA A 21 12.57 -4.13 12.22
CA ALA A 21 12.87 -5.46 11.71
C ALA A 21 14.18 -5.98 12.31
N ALA A 22 14.16 -7.20 12.85
CA ALA A 22 15.36 -7.88 13.33
C ALA A 22 15.91 -8.77 12.21
N GLU A 23 17.12 -8.48 11.75
CA GLU A 23 17.87 -9.40 10.88
C GLU A 23 18.19 -10.65 11.69
N ILE A 24 17.49 -11.76 11.41
CA ILE A 24 17.66 -13.03 12.13
C ILE A 24 18.56 -14.01 11.38
N TYR A 25 18.82 -13.76 10.10
CA TYR A 25 19.73 -14.54 9.28
C TYR A 25 20.38 -13.68 8.21
N ASN A 26 21.71 -13.77 8.10
CA ASN A 26 22.46 -13.15 7.02
C ASN A 26 23.71 -13.99 6.74
N LYS A 27 23.63 -14.85 5.72
CA LYS A 27 24.73 -15.76 5.36
C LYS A 27 24.67 -16.12 3.89
N ASN A 28 25.84 -16.16 3.25
CA ASN A 28 26.01 -16.61 1.86
C ASN A 28 25.04 -15.92 0.87
N GLY A 29 24.90 -14.60 0.96
CA GLY A 29 24.02 -13.83 0.06
C GLY A 29 22.53 -13.99 0.33
N ASN A 30 22.12 -14.68 1.40
CA ASN A 30 20.74 -14.81 1.82
C ASN A 30 20.52 -14.01 3.11
N LYS A 31 19.47 -13.19 3.11
CA LYS A 31 19.03 -12.40 4.26
C LYS A 31 17.59 -12.74 4.60
N LEU A 32 17.29 -12.82 5.90
CA LEU A 32 15.94 -12.97 6.41
C LEU A 32 15.75 -12.03 7.59
N ASP A 33 14.83 -11.10 7.39
CA ASP A 33 14.36 -10.19 8.43
C ASP A 33 13.03 -10.73 8.97
N PHE A 34 12.93 -10.81 10.29
CA PHE A 34 11.65 -11.02 10.97
C PHE A 34 11.25 -9.72 11.65
N TYR A 35 10.00 -9.31 11.45
CA TYR A 35 9.47 -8.07 12.02
C TYR A 35 8.07 -8.29 12.58
N GLY A 36 7.65 -7.39 13.45
CA GLY A 36 6.31 -7.43 14.01
C GLY A 36 6.06 -6.31 15.00
N LYS A 37 4.82 -6.23 15.46
CA LYS A 37 4.36 -5.33 16.52
C LYS A 37 3.19 -5.97 17.27
N MET A 38 3.07 -5.63 18.55
CA MET A 38 1.89 -5.92 19.38
C MET A 38 1.33 -4.57 19.82
N VAL A 39 0.06 -4.33 19.53
CA VAL A 39 -0.60 -3.05 19.75
C VAL A 39 -1.80 -3.30 20.66
N GLY A 40 -1.71 -2.78 21.88
CA GLY A 40 -2.87 -2.65 22.76
C GLY A 40 -3.58 -1.36 22.40
N GLU A 41 -4.83 -1.45 21.98
CA GLU A 41 -5.58 -0.33 21.42
C GLU A 41 -7.03 -0.38 21.88
N HIS A 42 -7.55 0.77 22.29
CA HIS A 42 -8.93 0.90 22.72
C HIS A 42 -9.51 2.19 22.16
N ILE A 43 -10.55 2.07 21.34
CA ILE A 43 -11.20 3.20 20.68
C ILE A 43 -12.45 3.58 21.47
N MET A 44 -12.53 4.85 21.84
CA MET A 44 -13.70 5.44 22.49
C MET A 44 -14.33 6.46 21.54
N THR A 45 -15.63 6.32 21.29
CA THR A 45 -16.40 7.24 20.44
C THR A 45 -17.53 7.84 21.26
N HIS A 46 -17.66 9.17 21.20
CA HIS A 46 -18.79 9.90 21.76
C HIS A 46 -19.32 10.87 20.70
N ASP A 47 -20.32 10.42 19.93
CA ASP A 47 -20.99 11.23 18.91
C ASP A 47 -22.51 11.10 19.01
N GLY A 48 -23.14 12.09 19.65
CA GLY A 48 -24.58 12.12 19.90
C GLY A 48 -25.06 10.88 20.66
N GLY A 49 -25.89 10.06 20.01
CA GLY A 49 -26.38 8.80 20.57
C GLY A 49 -25.42 7.61 20.38
N ASN A 50 -24.36 7.76 19.59
CA ASN A 50 -23.37 6.72 19.34
C ASN A 50 -22.25 6.82 20.38
N ASN A 51 -22.36 5.99 21.42
CA ASN A 51 -21.35 5.83 22.45
C ASN A 51 -20.73 4.46 22.28
N ASN A 52 -19.45 4.42 21.92
CA ASN A 52 -18.74 3.18 21.72
C ASN A 52 -17.44 3.13 22.54
N SER A 53 -17.06 1.93 22.95
CA SER A 53 -15.87 1.66 23.74
C SER A 53 -15.39 0.27 23.37
N ASP A 54 -14.61 0.21 22.29
CA ASP A 54 -14.16 -1.03 21.68
C ASP A 54 -12.69 -1.27 21.95
N ASP A 55 -12.37 -2.46 22.44
CA ASP A 55 -11.02 -3.02 22.29
C ASP A 55 -10.80 -3.29 20.79
N THR A 56 -9.66 -2.84 20.27
CA THR A 56 -9.24 -3.04 18.87
C THR A 56 -7.82 -3.62 18.77
N SER A 57 -7.30 -4.12 19.91
CA SER A 57 -5.96 -4.66 20.05
C SER A 57 -5.63 -5.71 18.99
N TYR A 58 -4.36 -5.73 18.56
CA TYR A 58 -3.88 -6.66 17.55
C TYR A 58 -2.39 -6.93 17.63
N ALA A 59 -1.97 -8.06 17.10
CA ALA A 59 -0.59 -8.37 16.80
C ALA A 59 -0.37 -8.50 15.29
N ARG A 60 0.81 -8.11 14.83
CA ARG A 60 1.23 -8.28 13.44
C ARG A 60 2.64 -8.82 13.42
N PHE A 61 2.91 -9.73 12.50
CA PHE A 61 4.26 -10.20 12.24
C PHE A 61 4.46 -10.43 10.74
N GLY A 62 5.71 -10.49 10.32
CA GLY A 62 6.06 -10.73 8.95
C GLY A 62 7.51 -11.16 8.80
N VAL A 63 7.80 -11.63 7.60
CA VAL A 63 9.14 -11.95 7.16
C VAL A 63 9.43 -11.24 5.86
N LYS A 64 10.67 -10.78 5.70
CA LYS A 64 11.20 -10.26 4.46
C LYS A 64 12.48 -11.03 4.14
N GLY A 65 12.49 -11.71 3.00
CA GLY A 65 13.62 -12.52 2.56
C GLY A 65 14.24 -11.94 1.30
N GLU A 66 15.57 -11.96 1.21
CA GLU A 66 16.32 -11.61 0.01
C GLU A 66 17.39 -12.69 -0.24
N THR A 67 17.56 -13.08 -1.51
CA THR A 67 18.57 -14.05 -1.94
C THR A 67 19.32 -13.52 -3.16
N GLN A 68 20.64 -13.42 -3.04
CA GLN A 68 21.50 -13.05 -4.15
C GLN A 68 21.64 -14.24 -5.11
N ILE A 69 21.09 -14.10 -6.32
CA ILE A 69 21.15 -15.13 -7.36
C ILE A 69 22.41 -14.94 -8.21
N SER A 70 22.72 -13.69 -8.57
CA SER A 70 23.95 -13.30 -9.25
C SER A 70 24.42 -11.91 -8.79
N THR A 71 25.41 -11.32 -9.46
CA THR A 71 25.83 -9.93 -9.21
C THR A 71 24.77 -8.91 -9.59
N GLU A 72 23.89 -9.25 -10.54
CA GLU A 72 22.86 -8.34 -11.09
C GLU A 72 21.44 -8.77 -10.72
N LEU A 73 21.23 -10.01 -10.27
CA LEU A 73 19.91 -10.57 -10.00
C LEU A 73 19.74 -10.94 -8.52
N THR A 74 18.71 -10.39 -7.89
CA THR A 74 18.31 -10.69 -6.51
C THR A 74 16.86 -11.17 -6.49
N GLY A 75 16.62 -12.32 -5.87
CA GLY A 75 15.26 -12.76 -5.53
C GLY A 75 14.84 -12.19 -4.19
N TYR A 76 13.57 -11.85 -4.03
CA TYR A 76 13.04 -11.38 -2.76
C TYR A 76 11.59 -11.83 -2.56
N GLY A 77 11.14 -11.77 -1.32
CA GLY A 77 9.74 -12.00 -0.97
C GLY A 77 9.39 -11.40 0.38
N GLN A 78 8.11 -11.12 0.56
CA GLN A 78 7.59 -10.58 1.81
C GLN A 78 6.25 -11.23 2.15
N PHE A 79 6.11 -11.57 3.42
CA PHE A 79 4.87 -12.02 4.03
C PHE A 79 4.56 -11.16 5.25
N GLU A 80 3.30 -10.76 5.41
CA GLU A 80 2.81 -10.02 6.56
C GLU A 80 1.43 -10.56 6.98
N TYR A 81 1.29 -10.88 8.26
CA TYR A 81 0.07 -11.45 8.83
C TYR A 81 -0.41 -10.64 10.03
N ASN A 82 -1.71 -10.39 10.09
CA ASN A 82 -2.37 -9.66 11.17
C ASN A 82 -3.29 -10.61 11.96
N ILE A 83 -3.19 -10.56 13.29
CA ILE A 83 -4.03 -11.31 14.23
C ILE A 83 -4.72 -10.29 15.14
N LYS A 84 -6.05 -10.27 15.15
CA LYS A 84 -6.83 -9.48 16.09
C LYS A 84 -6.80 -10.12 17.48
N ALA A 85 -6.91 -9.29 18.52
CA ALA A 85 -6.88 -9.68 19.92
C ALA A 85 -8.08 -9.12 20.71
N ASP A 86 -9.15 -8.74 20.00
CA ASP A 86 -10.29 -7.97 20.51
C ASP A 86 -11.57 -8.81 20.77
N LYS A 87 -11.49 -10.13 20.58
CA LYS A 87 -12.61 -11.08 20.80
C LYS A 87 -12.23 -12.27 21.69
N PRO A 88 -13.21 -13.05 22.20
CA PRO A 88 -12.92 -14.31 22.87
C PRO A 88 -12.19 -15.32 21.97
N GLU A 89 -11.52 -16.29 22.61
CA GLU A 89 -10.86 -17.39 21.91
C GLU A 89 -11.82 -18.10 20.94
N GLY A 90 -11.30 -18.43 19.74
CA GLY A 90 -12.09 -19.03 18.65
C GLY A 90 -12.86 -18.04 17.78
N GLN A 91 -12.86 -16.74 18.10
CA GLN A 91 -13.56 -15.69 17.34
C GLN A 91 -12.62 -14.59 16.82
N GLN A 92 -11.31 -14.70 17.06
CA GLN A 92 -10.35 -13.70 16.62
C GLN A 92 -10.27 -13.63 15.10
N GLY A 93 -10.40 -12.41 14.57
CA GLY A 93 -10.15 -12.15 13.15
C GLY A 93 -8.66 -12.28 12.83
N SER A 94 -8.35 -12.75 11.62
CA SER A 94 -6.98 -12.70 11.11
C SER A 94 -6.96 -12.51 9.61
N ALA A 95 -5.87 -11.96 9.09
CA ALA A 95 -5.74 -11.66 7.67
C ALA A 95 -4.28 -11.64 7.23
N THR A 96 -4.01 -12.27 6.08
CA THR A 96 -2.77 -12.01 5.33
C THR A 96 -2.86 -10.63 4.71
N ARG A 97 -1.89 -9.77 5.04
CA ARG A 97 -1.80 -8.40 4.53
C ARG A 97 -0.94 -8.32 3.30
N LEU A 98 0.22 -8.97 3.32
CA LEU A 98 1.17 -9.05 2.20
C LEU A 98 1.60 -10.50 2.02
N ALA A 99 1.71 -10.92 0.76
CA ALA A 99 2.26 -12.22 0.39
C ALA A 99 2.65 -12.15 -1.09
N PHE A 100 3.90 -11.80 -1.36
CA PHE A 100 4.42 -11.68 -2.71
C PHE A 100 5.88 -12.10 -2.81
N ALA A 101 6.30 -12.44 -4.02
CA ALA A 101 7.67 -12.73 -4.36
C ALA A 101 8.06 -12.02 -5.66
N GLY A 102 9.34 -11.75 -5.83
CA GLY A 102 9.82 -10.99 -6.97
C GLY A 102 11.31 -11.16 -7.25
N LEU A 103 11.71 -10.53 -8.35
CA LEU A 103 13.08 -10.45 -8.81
C LEU A 103 13.45 -8.98 -9.00
N LYS A 104 14.65 -8.59 -8.58
CA LYS A 104 15.26 -7.29 -8.84
C LYS A 104 16.46 -7.50 -9.74
N PHE A 105 16.52 -6.75 -10.84
CA PHE A 105 17.59 -6.82 -11.82
C PHE A 105 18.36 -5.50 -11.86
N SER A 106 19.42 -5.40 -11.06
CA SER A 106 20.27 -4.20 -10.90
C SER A 106 19.45 -2.90 -10.92
N ASP A 107 19.77 -1.98 -11.83
CA ASP A 107 19.09 -0.69 -12.02
C ASP A 107 17.94 -0.77 -13.04
N TYR A 108 17.76 -1.91 -13.70
CA TYR A 108 16.65 -2.12 -14.63
C TYR A 108 15.30 -2.28 -13.91
N GLY A 109 15.31 -2.39 -12.59
CA GLY A 109 14.12 -2.38 -11.77
C GLY A 109 13.80 -3.74 -11.15
N SER A 110 12.57 -3.87 -10.68
CA SER A 110 12.06 -5.06 -10.01
C SER A 110 10.69 -5.44 -10.52
N PHE A 111 10.42 -6.74 -10.53
CA PHE A 111 9.11 -7.29 -10.80
C PHE A 111 8.67 -8.20 -9.65
N ASP A 112 7.45 -8.02 -9.15
CA ASP A 112 6.84 -8.86 -8.13
C ASP A 112 5.41 -9.26 -8.49
N TYR A 113 4.98 -10.40 -7.94
CA TYR A 113 3.61 -10.88 -8.05
C TYR A 113 3.09 -11.41 -6.71
N GLY A 114 1.84 -11.07 -6.39
CA GLY A 114 1.12 -11.62 -5.25
C GLY A 114 0.09 -10.67 -4.65
N ARG A 115 -0.12 -10.80 -3.33
CA ARG A 115 -0.90 -9.83 -2.54
C ARG A 115 0.02 -8.70 -2.11
N ASN A 116 -0.17 -7.53 -2.71
CA ASN A 116 0.67 -6.35 -2.50
C ASN A 116 -0.19 -5.07 -2.50
N TYR A 117 0.43 -3.91 -2.30
CA TYR A 117 -0.22 -2.61 -2.46
C TYR A 117 -0.44 -2.28 -3.94
N GLY A 118 -1.60 -1.71 -4.24
CA GLY A 118 -1.91 -1.11 -5.52
C GLY A 118 -1.12 0.18 -5.74
N VAL A 119 -0.73 0.47 -6.99
CA VAL A 119 0.14 1.62 -7.32
C VAL A 119 -0.47 2.99 -7.03
N VAL A 120 -1.80 3.10 -6.84
CA VAL A 120 -2.43 4.35 -6.40
C VAL A 120 -2.02 4.70 -4.97
N TYR A 121 -1.70 3.69 -4.16
CA TYR A 121 -1.20 3.87 -2.80
C TYR A 121 0.20 4.49 -2.76
N ASP A 122 0.96 4.46 -3.86
CA ASP A 122 2.23 5.19 -3.96
C ASP A 122 2.03 6.70 -3.77
N ALA A 123 0.86 7.22 -4.17
CA ALA A 123 0.45 8.60 -3.91
C ALA A 123 -0.32 8.75 -2.60
N ALA A 124 -1.31 7.89 -2.34
CA ALA A 124 -2.18 8.04 -1.16
C ALA A 124 -1.42 7.80 0.15
N GLY A 125 -0.36 6.99 0.14
CA GLY A 125 0.49 6.74 1.31
C GLY A 125 1.25 7.98 1.81
N TYR A 126 1.25 9.09 1.06
CA TYR A 126 1.83 10.35 1.53
C TYR A 126 0.99 11.00 2.65
N THR A 127 -0.31 10.73 2.75
CA THR A 127 -1.16 11.30 3.83
C THR A 127 -1.57 10.29 4.89
N ASP A 128 -1.36 8.99 4.62
CA ASP A 128 -1.60 7.88 5.54
C ASP A 128 -0.48 7.73 6.59
N MET A 129 -0.26 8.80 7.36
CA MET A 129 0.81 8.93 8.37
C MET A 129 0.28 9.18 9.78
N LEU A 130 -1.04 9.29 9.93
CA LEU A 130 -1.71 9.52 11.20
C LEU A 130 -1.54 8.30 12.13
N VAL A 131 -1.79 8.50 13.43
CA VAL A 131 -1.49 7.50 14.47
C VAL A 131 -2.36 6.24 14.36
N GLU A 132 -3.62 6.40 13.98
CA GLU A 132 -4.58 5.28 13.88
C GLU A 132 -5.60 5.49 12.75
N TRP A 133 -6.30 6.62 12.75
CA TRP A 133 -7.16 7.02 11.62
C TRP A 133 -6.31 7.42 10.40
N GLY A 134 -6.91 7.60 9.23
CA GLY A 134 -6.23 8.17 8.06
C GLY A 134 -6.26 7.27 6.83
N GLY A 135 -6.05 7.86 5.66
CA GLY A 135 -6.14 7.16 4.37
C GLY A 135 -7.57 6.75 3.97
N ASP A 136 -8.57 6.97 4.82
CA ASP A 136 -9.94 6.47 4.62
C ASP A 136 -10.72 7.17 3.50
N GLY A 137 -10.20 8.29 2.95
CA GLY A 137 -10.86 9.01 1.85
C GLY A 137 -10.80 8.24 0.53
N LEU A 138 -9.62 7.74 0.18
CA LEU A 138 -9.36 7.06 -1.09
C LEU A 138 -8.94 5.60 -0.93
N VAL A 139 -8.25 5.25 0.16
CA VAL A 139 -7.61 3.95 0.33
C VAL A 139 -8.57 2.97 0.97
N TYR A 140 -8.87 1.89 0.26
CA TYR A 140 -9.66 0.77 0.79
C TYR A 140 -8.94 -0.55 0.51
N THR A 141 -8.98 -1.47 1.47
CA THR A 141 -8.41 -2.82 1.27
C THR A 141 -9.31 -3.62 0.34
N ASP A 142 -8.69 -4.33 -0.61
CA ASP A 142 -9.33 -5.13 -1.65
C ASP A 142 -10.25 -4.29 -2.58
N ASN A 143 -10.00 -2.98 -2.70
CA ASN A 143 -10.77 -2.09 -3.57
C ASN A 143 -9.94 -1.64 -4.77
N PHE A 144 -10.03 -2.41 -5.86
CA PHE A 144 -9.21 -2.22 -7.05
C PHE A 144 -7.72 -2.11 -6.67
N MET A 145 -7.04 -1.02 -7.07
CA MET A 145 -5.62 -0.75 -6.77
C MET A 145 -5.41 0.44 -5.83
N THR A 146 -6.40 0.80 -5.00
CA THR A 146 -6.31 1.94 -4.06
C THR A 146 -5.52 1.65 -2.78
N GLY A 147 -5.51 0.39 -2.34
CA GLY A 147 -4.78 -0.08 -1.16
C GLY A 147 -4.19 -1.48 -1.39
N ARG A 148 -4.12 -2.31 -0.33
CA ARG A 148 -3.71 -3.73 -0.48
C ARG A 148 -4.73 -4.50 -1.31
N THR A 149 -4.26 -5.33 -2.23
CA THR A 149 -5.12 -6.13 -3.10
C THR A 149 -4.45 -7.44 -3.55
N ASN A 150 -5.22 -8.34 -4.17
CA ASN A 150 -4.78 -9.65 -4.62
C ASN A 150 -4.34 -9.67 -6.09
N GLY A 151 -3.36 -10.52 -6.41
CA GLY A 151 -3.04 -10.90 -7.78
C GLY A 151 -2.49 -9.76 -8.64
N VAL A 152 -1.69 -8.87 -8.04
CA VAL A 152 -1.04 -7.79 -8.77
C VAL A 152 0.34 -8.20 -9.25
N ALA A 153 0.60 -7.95 -10.53
CA ALA A 153 1.91 -8.04 -11.15
C ALA A 153 2.46 -6.61 -11.26
N THR A 154 3.53 -6.31 -10.53
CA THR A 154 4.05 -4.94 -10.40
C THR A 154 5.47 -4.88 -10.91
N TYR A 155 5.73 -4.00 -11.87
CA TYR A 155 7.07 -3.58 -12.26
C TYR A 155 7.37 -2.22 -11.63
N ARG A 156 8.53 -2.08 -11.00
CA ARG A 156 9.00 -0.82 -10.39
C ARG A 156 10.41 -0.52 -10.87
N ASN A 157 10.70 0.75 -11.11
CA ASN A 157 12.04 1.21 -11.42
C ASN A 157 12.39 2.41 -10.52
N THR A 158 13.63 2.40 -10.04
CA THR A 158 14.17 3.42 -9.14
C THR A 158 15.26 4.18 -9.87
N ASP A 159 15.31 5.50 -9.67
CA ASP A 159 16.26 6.44 -10.26
C ASP A 159 16.31 6.40 -11.80
N PHE A 160 15.18 6.07 -12.43
CA PHE A 160 14.97 5.96 -13.87
C PHE A 160 16.16 5.26 -14.58
N PHE A 161 16.36 3.99 -14.26
CA PHE A 161 17.47 3.18 -14.78
C PHE A 161 18.86 3.68 -14.38
N GLY A 162 18.95 4.38 -13.25
CA GLY A 162 20.16 5.06 -12.79
C GLY A 162 20.49 6.35 -13.53
N MET A 163 19.58 6.87 -14.37
CA MET A 163 19.81 8.08 -15.18
C MET A 163 19.36 9.36 -14.48
N VAL A 164 18.35 9.29 -13.60
CA VAL A 164 17.78 10.46 -12.93
C VAL A 164 17.52 10.13 -11.46
N ASP A 165 18.43 10.58 -10.60
CA ASP A 165 18.32 10.43 -9.16
C ASP A 165 16.98 10.98 -8.64
N GLY A 166 16.30 10.18 -7.83
CA GLY A 166 15.02 10.52 -7.22
C GLY A 166 13.79 10.32 -8.10
N LEU A 167 13.95 10.06 -9.42
CA LEU A 167 12.83 9.79 -10.34
C LEU A 167 12.53 8.30 -10.40
N ASN A 168 11.36 7.91 -9.90
CA ASN A 168 10.92 6.52 -9.83
C ASN A 168 9.58 6.36 -10.55
N PHE A 169 9.31 5.16 -11.07
CA PHE A 169 8.01 4.85 -11.65
C PHE A 169 7.61 3.38 -11.39
N ALA A 170 6.31 3.13 -11.49
CA ALA A 170 5.74 1.79 -11.42
C ALA A 170 4.69 1.56 -12.51
N LEU A 171 4.60 0.33 -12.97
CA LEU A 171 3.53 -0.19 -13.82
C LEU A 171 2.93 -1.40 -13.11
N GLN A 172 1.61 -1.52 -13.10
CA GLN A 172 0.93 -2.62 -12.43
C GLN A 172 -0.22 -3.15 -13.26
N TYR A 173 -0.36 -4.47 -13.26
CA TYR A 173 -1.54 -5.17 -13.74
C TYR A 173 -2.20 -5.91 -12.58
N GLN A 174 -3.53 -5.88 -12.53
CA GLN A 174 -4.35 -6.62 -11.58
C GLN A 174 -5.28 -7.55 -12.36
N GLY A 175 -5.18 -8.86 -12.11
CA GLY A 175 -6.13 -9.82 -12.68
C GLY A 175 -7.52 -9.74 -12.02
N LYS A 176 -8.56 -10.14 -12.75
CA LYS A 176 -9.93 -10.24 -12.23
C LYS A 176 -10.01 -11.11 -10.96
N ASN A 177 -10.68 -10.58 -9.93
CA ASN A 177 -11.07 -11.30 -8.71
C ASN A 177 -12.57 -11.12 -8.45
N ASN A 178 -13.35 -12.21 -8.42
CA ASN A 178 -14.82 -12.15 -8.26
C ASN A 178 -15.42 -13.23 -7.34
N ASP A 179 -14.60 -13.95 -6.58
CA ASP A 179 -15.04 -14.95 -5.58
C ASP A 179 -15.25 -14.30 -4.19
N THR A 180 -15.77 -13.08 -4.15
CA THR A 180 -15.93 -12.26 -2.94
C THR A 180 -17.09 -11.29 -3.11
N THR A 181 -17.35 -10.45 -2.10
CA THR A 181 -18.39 -9.42 -2.19
C THR A 181 -18.10 -8.43 -3.33
N ALA A 182 -19.14 -7.83 -3.94
CA ALA A 182 -18.98 -6.77 -4.94
C ALA A 182 -18.00 -5.66 -4.51
N LYS A 183 -17.99 -5.25 -3.23
CA LYS A 183 -17.09 -4.21 -2.70
C LYS A 183 -15.61 -4.58 -2.73
N LYS A 184 -15.30 -5.88 -2.78
CA LYS A 184 -13.93 -6.42 -2.75
C LYS A 184 -13.53 -7.11 -4.06
N SER A 185 -14.43 -7.09 -5.04
CA SER A 185 -14.20 -7.67 -6.35
C SER A 185 -13.59 -6.64 -7.29
N ASN A 186 -12.92 -7.11 -8.33
CA ASN A 186 -12.40 -6.28 -9.41
C ASN A 186 -12.39 -7.09 -10.72
N GLY A 187 -12.56 -6.42 -11.86
CA GLY A 187 -12.19 -6.96 -13.16
C GLY A 187 -10.69 -6.82 -13.43
N ASP A 188 -10.26 -7.14 -14.65
CA ASP A 188 -8.89 -6.89 -15.07
C ASP A 188 -8.60 -5.39 -15.10
N GLY A 189 -7.41 -4.99 -14.65
CA GLY A 189 -7.05 -3.58 -14.54
C GLY A 189 -5.57 -3.32 -14.66
N PHE A 190 -5.24 -2.06 -14.95
CA PHE A 190 -3.88 -1.57 -15.02
C PHE A 190 -3.74 -0.25 -14.28
N GLY A 191 -2.55 0.02 -13.77
CA GLY A 191 -2.21 1.27 -13.13
C GLY A 191 -0.74 1.63 -13.33
N PHE A 192 -0.43 2.89 -13.06
CA PHE A 192 0.94 3.38 -13.06
C PHE A 192 1.11 4.48 -12.01
N SER A 193 2.36 4.67 -11.58
CA SER A 193 2.75 5.78 -10.72
C SER A 193 4.08 6.35 -11.17
N VAL A 194 4.29 7.64 -10.93
CA VAL A 194 5.57 8.34 -11.10
C VAL A 194 5.79 9.20 -9.87
N ASN A 195 6.96 9.08 -9.23
CA ASN A 195 7.34 9.94 -8.14
C ASN A 195 8.73 10.54 -8.35
N TYR A 196 8.89 11.77 -7.91
CA TYR A 196 10.16 12.50 -7.94
C TYR A 196 10.45 13.08 -6.56
N ASN A 197 11.61 12.74 -6.00
CA ASN A 197 12.03 13.18 -4.67
C ASN A 197 13.35 13.95 -4.76
N PHE A 198 13.42 15.11 -4.12
CA PHE A 198 14.64 15.94 -4.06
C PHE A 198 14.60 16.83 -2.81
N ASP A 199 15.72 16.98 -2.12
CA ASP A 199 15.89 17.92 -0.99
C ASP A 199 14.76 17.90 0.06
N GLY A 200 14.28 16.71 0.43
CA GLY A 200 13.18 16.52 1.39
C GLY A 200 11.77 16.72 0.80
N PHE A 201 11.66 17.26 -0.42
CA PHE A 201 10.41 17.31 -1.16
C PHE A 201 10.16 16.01 -1.92
N GLY A 202 8.90 15.60 -1.98
CA GLY A 202 8.43 14.50 -2.82
C GLY A 202 7.17 14.88 -3.55
N PHE A 203 7.07 14.51 -4.83
CA PHE A 203 5.89 14.68 -5.66
C PHE A 203 5.55 13.35 -6.31
N VAL A 204 4.29 12.96 -6.31
CA VAL A 204 3.84 11.69 -6.88
C VAL A 204 2.50 11.85 -7.56
N GLY A 205 2.39 11.23 -8.74
CA GLY A 205 1.14 11.04 -9.44
C GLY A 205 0.90 9.56 -9.70
N ALA A 206 -0.33 9.11 -9.49
CA ALA A 206 -0.74 7.74 -9.76
C ALA A 206 -2.10 7.69 -10.47
N TYR A 207 -2.29 6.67 -11.28
CA TYR A 207 -3.51 6.40 -12.04
C TYR A 207 -3.82 4.91 -12.03
N SER A 208 -5.10 4.54 -11.99
CA SER A 208 -5.53 3.20 -12.35
C SER A 208 -6.90 3.17 -13.03
N ASN A 209 -7.08 2.17 -13.88
CA ASN A 209 -8.33 1.85 -14.56
C ASN A 209 -8.55 0.33 -14.53
N SER A 210 -9.72 -0.10 -14.08
CA SER A 210 -10.08 -1.51 -13.99
C SER A 210 -11.47 -1.73 -14.55
N ASP A 211 -11.69 -2.89 -15.17
CA ASP A 211 -13.04 -3.40 -15.41
C ASP A 211 -13.78 -3.60 -14.09
N ARG A 212 -15.08 -3.30 -14.10
CA ARG A 212 -16.01 -3.67 -13.04
C ARG A 212 -16.59 -5.04 -13.34
N THR A 213 -16.89 -5.81 -12.31
CA THR A 213 -17.59 -7.09 -12.48
C THR A 213 -19.06 -6.86 -12.84
N ASP A 214 -19.72 -7.87 -13.42
CA ASP A 214 -21.14 -7.79 -13.78
C ASP A 214 -22.02 -7.39 -12.58
N GLU A 215 -21.70 -7.88 -11.38
CA GLU A 215 -22.41 -7.53 -10.14
C GLU A 215 -22.23 -6.06 -9.79
N GLN A 216 -21.02 -5.52 -9.94
CA GLN A 216 -20.75 -4.10 -9.71
C GLN A 216 -21.45 -3.24 -10.76
N ALA A 217 -21.33 -3.59 -12.04
CA ALA A 217 -21.90 -2.87 -13.17
C ALA A 217 -23.44 -2.91 -13.22
N ALA A 218 -24.09 -3.77 -12.41
CA ALA A 218 -25.54 -3.82 -12.29
C ALA A 218 -26.19 -2.48 -11.87
N ASP A 219 -25.43 -1.58 -11.25
CA ASP A 219 -25.87 -0.22 -10.92
C ASP A 219 -26.00 0.72 -12.15
N ARG A 220 -25.56 0.27 -13.34
CA ARG A 220 -25.57 0.99 -14.63
C ARG A 220 -24.82 2.32 -14.61
N ARG A 221 -23.81 2.47 -13.75
CA ARG A 221 -22.96 3.68 -13.67
C ARG A 221 -21.69 3.61 -14.50
N GLY A 222 -21.41 2.45 -15.10
CA GLY A 222 -20.32 2.23 -16.03
C GLY A 222 -19.61 0.92 -15.79
N GLU A 223 -18.89 0.47 -16.82
CA GLU A 223 -18.14 -0.80 -16.83
C GLU A 223 -16.71 -0.65 -16.30
N LYS A 224 -16.28 0.58 -16.01
CA LYS A 224 -14.92 0.88 -15.53
C LYS A 224 -14.95 1.57 -14.18
N ALA A 225 -13.98 1.21 -13.35
CA ALA A 225 -13.58 1.95 -12.16
C ALA A 225 -12.26 2.66 -12.46
N GLU A 226 -12.20 3.96 -12.17
CA GLU A 226 -11.05 4.81 -12.50
C GLU A 226 -10.67 5.67 -11.30
N VAL A 227 -9.37 5.90 -11.11
CA VAL A 227 -8.86 6.84 -10.12
C VAL A 227 -7.57 7.47 -10.59
N TRP A 228 -7.39 8.74 -10.27
CA TRP A 228 -6.10 9.39 -10.29
C TRP A 228 -5.86 10.10 -8.96
N ASN A 229 -4.60 10.16 -8.54
CA ASN A 229 -4.21 10.78 -7.29
C ASN A 229 -2.88 11.53 -7.45
N LEU A 230 -2.80 12.74 -6.95
CA LEU A 230 -1.61 13.56 -6.89
C LEU A 230 -1.30 13.87 -5.43
N ALA A 231 -0.04 13.68 -5.02
CA ALA A 231 0.39 14.05 -3.68
C ALA A 231 1.74 14.77 -3.70
N ALA A 232 1.91 15.65 -2.72
CA ALA A 232 3.17 16.36 -2.47
C ALA A 232 3.48 16.29 -0.98
N LYS A 233 4.76 16.11 -0.64
CA LYS A 233 5.24 16.11 0.74
C LYS A 233 6.51 16.93 0.91
N TYR A 234 6.74 17.34 2.14
CA TYR A 234 8.01 17.77 2.69
C TYR A 234 8.32 16.92 3.93
N ASP A 235 9.48 16.27 3.93
CA ASP A 235 9.91 15.27 4.91
C ASP A 235 11.39 15.50 5.22
N ALA A 236 11.66 16.52 6.05
CA ALA A 236 13.01 16.89 6.47
C ALA A 236 12.96 17.79 7.72
N ASN A 237 14.08 17.86 8.45
CA ASN A 237 14.26 18.75 9.60
C ASN A 237 13.20 18.58 10.70
N SER A 238 12.89 17.32 11.06
CA SER A 238 11.85 16.93 12.03
C SER A 238 10.42 17.31 11.65
N LEU A 239 10.18 17.85 10.45
CA LEU A 239 8.86 18.20 9.96
C LEU A 239 8.43 17.23 8.86
N TYR A 240 7.25 16.66 9.02
CA TYR A 240 6.52 15.96 7.97
C TYR A 240 5.26 16.76 7.64
N ALA A 241 5.13 17.22 6.40
CA ALA A 241 3.94 17.90 5.91
C ALA A 241 3.58 17.35 4.54
N SER A 242 2.30 17.02 4.35
CA SER A 242 1.86 16.36 3.12
C SER A 242 0.42 16.72 2.78
N VAL A 243 0.13 16.74 1.48
CA VAL A 243 -1.20 16.96 0.93
C VAL A 243 -1.41 16.05 -0.27
N MET A 244 -2.63 15.53 -0.43
CA MET A 244 -3.05 14.86 -1.65
C MET A 244 -4.40 15.36 -2.16
N TYR A 245 -4.58 15.23 -3.47
CA TYR A 245 -5.84 15.38 -4.16
C TYR A 245 -6.02 14.25 -5.16
N GLY A 246 -7.14 13.55 -5.07
CA GLY A 246 -7.48 12.49 -6.01
C GLY A 246 -8.96 12.44 -6.34
N GLU A 247 -9.28 12.10 -7.58
CA GLU A 247 -10.63 11.82 -8.01
C GLU A 247 -10.80 10.35 -8.35
N SER A 248 -11.95 9.79 -7.98
CA SER A 248 -12.34 8.45 -8.39
C SER A 248 -13.66 8.48 -9.13
N ARG A 249 -13.85 7.54 -10.05
CA ARG A 249 -15.11 7.24 -10.72
C ARG A 249 -15.43 5.79 -10.48
N ASN A 250 -16.65 5.51 -10.02
CA ASN A 250 -17.17 4.16 -9.88
C ASN A 250 -16.28 3.24 -9.00
N MET A 251 -15.56 3.80 -8.03
CA MET A 251 -14.51 3.10 -7.26
C MET A 251 -14.63 3.25 -5.74
N THR A 252 -15.11 4.39 -5.22
CA THR A 252 -15.26 4.57 -3.76
C THR A 252 -16.51 3.82 -3.26
N PRO A 253 -16.40 2.84 -2.34
CA PRO A 253 -17.53 2.07 -1.86
C PRO A 253 -18.46 2.90 -0.97
N LEU A 254 -19.78 2.68 -1.06
CA LEU A 254 -20.77 3.32 -0.20
C LEU A 254 -21.15 2.40 0.97
N GLU A 255 -21.10 2.91 2.21
CA GLU A 255 -21.27 2.10 3.43
C GLU A 255 -22.68 1.50 3.60
N LYS A 256 -23.74 2.10 3.05
CA LYS A 256 -25.14 1.79 3.41
C LYS A 256 -26.01 1.17 2.32
N THR A 257 -25.44 0.42 1.36
CA THR A 257 -26.24 -0.16 0.27
C THR A 257 -26.12 -1.68 0.19
N THR A 258 -27.26 -2.34 0.03
CA THR A 258 -27.45 -3.81 -0.05
C THR A 258 -26.73 -4.45 -1.24
N PHE A 259 -26.27 -3.66 -2.22
CA PHE A 259 -25.74 -4.12 -3.51
C PHE A 259 -24.27 -3.76 -3.75
N GLY A 260 -23.51 -3.38 -2.73
CA GLY A 260 -22.11 -3.00 -2.92
C GLY A 260 -21.94 -1.83 -3.89
N SER A 261 -22.78 -0.81 -3.76
CA SER A 261 -22.75 0.33 -4.68
C SER A 261 -21.51 1.19 -4.48
N PHE A 262 -21.02 1.75 -5.57
CA PHE A 262 -19.91 2.69 -5.60
C PHE A 262 -20.41 4.10 -5.91
N ALA A 263 -19.75 5.11 -5.34
CA ALA A 263 -19.95 6.48 -5.75
C ALA A 263 -19.59 6.65 -7.24
N ASN A 264 -20.44 7.33 -8.00
CA ASN A 264 -20.18 7.58 -9.42
C ASN A 264 -18.94 8.46 -9.62
N HIS A 265 -18.77 9.46 -8.73
CA HIS A 265 -17.63 10.37 -8.71
C HIS A 265 -17.33 10.77 -7.28
N THR A 266 -16.06 10.82 -6.90
CA THR A 266 -15.59 11.39 -5.64
C THR A 266 -14.39 12.30 -5.88
N GLN A 267 -14.25 13.29 -5.02
CA GLN A 267 -13.10 14.18 -4.94
C GLN A 267 -12.58 14.09 -3.50
N ASN A 268 -11.32 13.72 -3.35
CA ASN A 268 -10.72 13.36 -2.07
C ASN A 268 -9.55 14.30 -1.81
N ILE A 269 -9.58 15.01 -0.69
CA ILE A 269 -8.51 15.92 -0.25
C ILE A 269 -8.10 15.47 1.14
N GLU A 270 -6.82 15.16 1.31
CA GLU A 270 -6.23 14.85 2.62
C GLU A 270 -4.99 15.70 2.83
N ALA A 271 -4.74 16.10 4.07
CA ALA A 271 -3.53 16.82 4.46
C ALA A 271 -3.12 16.42 5.88
N VAL A 272 -1.81 16.30 6.10
CA VAL A 272 -1.23 15.93 7.39
C VAL A 272 0.00 16.79 7.67
N VAL A 273 0.16 17.21 8.93
CA VAL A 273 1.36 17.89 9.42
C VAL A 273 1.74 17.28 10.77
N GLN A 274 2.99 16.88 10.90
CA GLN A 274 3.55 16.26 12.10
C GLN A 274 4.94 16.83 12.37
N TYR A 275 5.29 16.90 13.65
CA TYR A 275 6.61 17.32 14.11
C TYR A 275 7.17 16.25 15.05
N GLN A 276 8.42 15.83 14.81
CA GLN A 276 9.08 14.69 15.47
C GLN A 276 10.10 15.11 16.54
#